data_AF-A0A178GXS1-F1
#
_entry.id   AF-A0A178GXS1-F1
#
_cell.length_a   1.000
_cell.length_b   1.000
_cell.length_c   1.000
_cell.angle_alpha   90.00
_cell.angle_beta   90.00
_cell.angle_gamma   90.00
#
_symmetry.space_group_name_H-M   'P 1'
#
loop_
_entity.id
_entity.type
_entity.pdbx_description
1 polymer ?
#
loop_
_entity_poly.entity_id
_entity_poly.type
_entity_poly.pdbx_seq_one_letter_code
_entity_poly.pdbx_strand_id
1 'polypeptide(L)'
;MNLYEFTFIAQPNLLQQEVEEMVQELAILLKNIKADVISQEVKGLIEREHSTVTKQELEASTESIKKSLIVYSDFLETLTKILWVELEEDFSNLKEIKSRIDKELKNELSDTGIKQNFMDLPGANTKSAFIYNVVNAFKENISQHLIKPLQEVLKSFKIVDSNQLSKTLEVLLKNIEASGLIKYEYWGLLDFAYPINKMKSGHYCMMCISFTSSIMDEFERRVKLNENIIRHLSVRVNEFFKGKSYMLDKQIEEKSA
;
A
#
# COMPACT_ATOMS: atom_id res chain seq x y z
N MET A 1 4.91 8.61 -3.58
CA MET A 1 4.30 8.09 -2.34
C MET A 1 3.50 9.20 -1.68
N ASN A 2 2.19 9.22 -1.86
CA ASN A 2 1.33 10.15 -1.14
C ASN A 2 0.87 9.49 0.14
N LEU A 3 1.05 10.19 1.26
CA LEU A 3 0.62 9.74 2.57
C LEU A 3 -0.73 10.38 2.89
N TYR A 4 -1.66 9.57 3.40
CA TYR A 4 -2.95 10.06 3.87
C TYR A 4 -3.23 9.56 5.28
N GLU A 5 -3.72 10.48 6.10
CA GLU A 5 -4.39 10.17 7.35
C GLU A 5 -5.89 10.11 7.04
N PHE A 6 -6.43 8.90 7.06
CA PHE A 6 -7.84 8.64 6.82
C PHE A 6 -8.52 8.37 8.15
N THR A 7 -9.38 9.29 8.58
CA THR A 7 -10.17 9.14 9.80
C THR A 7 -11.61 8.82 9.43
N PHE A 8 -12.23 7.87 10.13
CA PHE A 8 -13.65 7.59 9.97
C PHE A 8 -14.33 7.37 11.31
N ILE A 9 -15.65 7.57 11.30
CA ILE A 9 -16.52 7.39 12.46
C ILE A 9 -17.49 6.26 12.12
N ALA A 10 -17.43 5.14 12.86
CA ALA A 10 -18.36 4.04 12.71
C ALA A 10 -19.59 4.18 13.65
N GLN A 11 -20.67 3.48 13.32
CA GLN A 11 -21.91 3.51 14.10
C GLN A 11 -21.71 3.05 15.56
N PRO A 12 -22.32 3.72 16.55
CA PRO A 12 -22.09 3.46 17.98
C PRO A 12 -22.70 2.15 18.51
N ASN A 13 -23.54 1.49 17.70
CA ASN A 13 -24.13 0.19 18.03
C ASN A 13 -23.19 -0.98 17.75
N LEU A 14 -22.08 -0.74 17.04
CA LEU A 14 -21.08 -1.76 16.73
C LEU A 14 -20.23 -2.06 17.96
N LEU A 15 -19.82 -3.31 18.09
CA LEU A 15 -18.82 -3.74 19.04
C LEU A 15 -17.42 -3.35 18.54
N GLN A 16 -16.47 -3.17 19.46
CA GLN A 16 -15.08 -2.87 19.08
C GLN A 16 -14.51 -3.91 18.11
N GLN A 17 -14.84 -5.19 18.29
CA GLN A 17 -14.38 -6.26 17.38
C GLN A 17 -14.92 -6.08 15.96
N GLU A 18 -16.19 -5.70 15.80
CA GLU A 18 -16.79 -5.44 14.50
C GLU A 18 -16.14 -4.22 13.82
N VAL A 19 -15.77 -3.20 14.60
CA VAL A 19 -15.03 -2.04 14.10
C VAL A 19 -13.61 -2.42 13.66
N GLU A 20 -12.92 -3.28 14.41
CA GLU A 20 -11.61 -3.80 14.02
C GLU A 20 -11.68 -4.67 12.76
N GLU A 21 -12.71 -5.50 12.63
CA GLU A 21 -13.00 -6.26 11.41
C GLU A 21 -13.24 -5.33 10.21
N MET A 22 -14.03 -4.28 10.37
CA MET A 22 -14.23 -3.27 9.33
C MET A 22 -12.92 -2.64 8.86
N VAL A 23 -11.97 -2.40 9.75
CA VAL A 23 -10.66 -1.86 9.37
C VAL A 23 -9.88 -2.86 8.51
N GLN A 24 -9.97 -4.15 8.83
CA GLN A 24 -9.38 -5.20 7.99
C GLN A 24 -10.08 -5.28 6.62
N GLU A 25 -11.40 -5.16 6.58
CA GLU A 25 -12.16 -5.11 5.33
C GLU A 25 -11.75 -3.91 4.47
N LEU A 26 -11.57 -2.73 5.07
CA LEU A 26 -11.08 -1.53 4.38
C LEU A 26 -9.64 -1.72 3.88
N ALA A 27 -8.78 -2.40 4.63
CA ALA A 27 -7.43 -2.73 4.18
C ALA A 27 -7.45 -3.69 2.99
N ILE A 28 -8.31 -4.71 3.01
CA ILE A 28 -8.53 -5.64 1.88
C ILE A 28 -9.10 -4.88 0.68
N LEU A 29 -10.04 -3.97 0.91
CA LEU A 29 -10.63 -3.13 -0.13
C LEU A 29 -9.57 -2.32 -0.87
N LEU A 30 -8.66 -1.70 -0.14
CA LEU A 30 -7.52 -0.96 -0.70
C LEU A 30 -6.63 -1.85 -1.57
N LYS A 31 -6.33 -3.08 -1.12
CA LYS A 31 -5.58 -4.06 -1.90
C LYS A 31 -6.30 -4.46 -3.19
N ASN A 32 -7.62 -4.63 -3.13
CA ASN A 32 -8.42 -4.96 -4.30
C ASN A 32 -8.46 -3.81 -5.31
N ILE A 33 -8.66 -2.57 -4.88
CA ILE A 33 -8.65 -1.39 -5.76
C ILE A 33 -7.28 -1.26 -6.44
N LYS A 34 -6.20 -1.45 -5.68
CA LYS A 34 -4.82 -1.48 -6.19
C LYS A 34 -4.64 -2.55 -7.27
N ALA A 35 -5.11 -3.78 -7.03
CA ALA A 35 -5.04 -4.87 -8.01
C ALA A 35 -5.87 -4.56 -9.28
N ASP A 36 -7.03 -3.91 -9.12
CA ASP A 36 -7.88 -3.48 -10.24
C ASP A 36 -7.17 -2.40 -11.08
N VAL A 37 -6.56 -1.41 -10.46
CA VAL A 37 -5.81 -0.35 -11.14
C VAL A 37 -4.62 -0.93 -11.92
N ILE A 38 -3.84 -1.80 -11.29
CA ILE A 38 -2.72 -2.50 -11.97
C ILE A 38 -3.24 -3.29 -13.18
N SER A 39 -4.36 -4.01 -13.02
CA SER A 39 -4.97 -4.76 -14.11
C SER A 39 -5.39 -3.87 -15.28
N GLN A 40 -6.02 -2.73 -15.00
CA GLN A 40 -6.44 -1.77 -16.03
C GLN A 40 -5.24 -1.14 -16.75
N GLU A 41 -4.19 -0.79 -16.01
CA GLU A 41 -2.96 -0.24 -16.61
C GLU A 41 -2.28 -1.26 -17.53
N VAL A 42 -2.11 -2.51 -17.07
CA VAL A 42 -1.52 -3.59 -17.88
C VAL A 42 -2.37 -3.83 -19.14
N LYS A 43 -3.69 -3.97 -18.99
CA LYS A 43 -4.61 -4.18 -20.11
C LYS A 43 -4.53 -3.05 -21.14
N GLY A 44 -4.61 -1.80 -20.67
CA GLY A 44 -4.55 -0.62 -21.55
C GLY A 44 -3.22 -0.48 -22.30
N LEU A 45 -2.12 -1.00 -21.76
CA LEU A 45 -0.83 -1.00 -22.44
C LEU A 45 -0.74 -2.09 -23.50
N ILE A 46 -1.19 -3.31 -23.20
CA ILE A 46 -1.18 -4.39 -24.19
C ILE A 46 -2.11 -4.06 -25.37
N GLU A 47 -3.28 -3.47 -25.10
CA GLU A 47 -4.23 -3.02 -26.15
C GLU A 47 -3.64 -1.93 -27.07
N ARG A 48 -2.76 -1.06 -26.57
CA ARG A 48 -2.10 -0.01 -27.37
C ARG A 48 -1.03 -0.58 -28.30
N GLU A 49 -0.30 -1.61 -27.87
CA GLU A 49 0.83 -2.14 -28.64
C GLU A 49 0.43 -3.27 -29.60
N HIS A 50 -0.71 -3.96 -29.40
CA HIS A 50 -1.10 -5.08 -30.25
C HIS A 50 -2.59 -5.11 -30.61
N SER A 51 -2.90 -4.86 -31.89
CA SER A 51 -4.25 -4.95 -32.46
C SER A 51 -4.70 -6.37 -32.84
N THR A 52 -3.85 -7.40 -32.67
CA THR A 52 -4.06 -8.77 -33.19
C THR A 52 -3.89 -9.88 -32.15
N VAL A 53 -4.03 -9.60 -30.86
CA VAL A 53 -3.96 -10.64 -29.80
C VAL A 53 -5.33 -11.27 -29.59
N THR A 54 -5.40 -12.60 -29.50
CA THR A 54 -6.66 -13.26 -29.16
C THR A 54 -7.05 -12.93 -27.71
N LYS A 55 -8.34 -12.76 -27.45
CA LYS A 55 -8.84 -12.35 -26.12
C LYS A 55 -8.36 -13.27 -24.99
N GLN A 56 -8.21 -14.56 -25.26
CA GLN A 56 -7.76 -15.57 -24.29
C GLN A 56 -6.26 -15.48 -23.97
N GLU A 57 -5.41 -15.23 -24.96
CA GLU A 57 -3.96 -15.06 -24.75
C GLU A 57 -3.67 -13.74 -24.00
N LEU A 58 -4.44 -12.69 -24.31
CA LEU A 58 -4.37 -11.40 -23.62
C LEU A 58 -4.73 -11.53 -22.13
N GLU A 59 -5.82 -12.23 -21.82
CA GLU A 59 -6.28 -12.44 -20.44
C GLU A 59 -5.27 -13.29 -19.64
N ALA A 60 -4.72 -14.36 -20.22
CA ALA A 60 -3.72 -15.20 -19.56
C ALA A 60 -2.40 -14.45 -19.28
N SER A 61 -1.94 -13.63 -20.23
CA SER A 61 -0.74 -12.80 -20.07
C SER A 61 -0.95 -11.73 -19.00
N THR A 62 -2.11 -11.05 -19.04
CA THR A 62 -2.47 -10.02 -18.06
C THR A 62 -2.50 -10.58 -16.65
N GLU A 63 -3.08 -11.76 -16.44
CA GLU A 63 -3.13 -12.39 -15.13
C GLU A 63 -1.76 -12.84 -14.61
N SER A 64 -0.88 -13.34 -15.49
CA SER A 64 0.50 -13.67 -15.10
C SER A 64 1.28 -12.43 -14.65
N ILE A 65 1.18 -11.34 -15.43
CA ILE A 65 1.86 -10.06 -15.14
C ILE A 65 1.30 -9.45 -13.84
N LYS A 66 -0.02 -9.42 -13.71
CA LYS A 66 -0.72 -8.93 -12.53
C LYS A 66 -0.26 -9.64 -11.26
N LYS A 67 -0.14 -10.98 -11.27
CA LYS A 67 0.35 -11.75 -10.12
C LYS A 67 1.75 -11.30 -9.69
N SER A 68 2.68 -11.17 -10.64
CA SER A 68 4.05 -10.71 -10.33
C SER A 68 4.08 -9.28 -9.78
N LEU A 69 3.26 -8.37 -10.33
CA LEU A 69 3.19 -6.98 -9.89
C LEU A 69 2.51 -6.81 -8.52
N ILE A 70 1.51 -7.64 -8.21
CA ILE A 70 0.87 -7.67 -6.88
C ILE A 70 1.89 -8.11 -5.82
N VAL A 71 2.60 -9.23 -6.05
CA VAL A 71 3.65 -9.71 -5.13
C VAL A 71 4.67 -8.61 -4.84
N TYR A 72 5.14 -7.92 -5.88
CA TYR A 72 6.06 -6.80 -5.73
C TYR A 72 5.47 -5.65 -4.90
N SER A 73 4.23 -5.27 -5.17
CA SER A 73 3.62 -4.17 -4.42
C SER A 73 3.34 -4.53 -2.96
N ASP A 74 3.02 -5.79 -2.68
CA ASP A 74 2.76 -6.28 -1.33
C ASP A 74 4.07 -6.34 -0.54
N PHE A 75 5.17 -6.75 -1.18
CA PHE A 75 6.50 -6.61 -0.61
C PHE A 75 6.81 -5.15 -0.22
N LEU A 76 6.57 -4.20 -1.13
CA LEU A 76 6.80 -2.78 -0.86
C LEU A 76 5.93 -2.25 0.28
N GLU A 77 4.69 -2.73 0.41
CA GLU A 77 3.81 -2.44 1.54
C GLU A 77 4.41 -2.96 2.84
N THR A 78 4.83 -4.22 2.90
CA THR A 78 5.48 -4.84 4.07
C THR A 78 6.75 -4.10 4.46
N LEU A 79 7.62 -3.79 3.50
CA LEU A 79 8.84 -3.01 3.71
C LEU A 79 8.50 -1.63 4.31
N THR A 80 7.55 -0.92 3.70
CA THR A 80 7.14 0.41 4.15
C THR A 80 6.56 0.35 5.57
N LYS A 81 5.76 -0.67 5.87
CA LYS A 81 5.19 -0.89 7.20
C LYS A 81 6.26 -1.13 8.25
N ILE A 82 7.22 -2.03 7.99
CA ILE A 82 8.36 -2.29 8.89
C ILE A 82 9.14 -1.00 9.14
N LEU A 83 9.47 -0.28 8.07
CA LEU A 83 10.27 0.95 8.16
C LEU A 83 9.55 2.07 8.92
N TRP A 84 8.23 2.23 8.76
CA TRP A 84 7.49 3.26 9.50
C TRP A 84 7.24 2.88 10.96
N VAL A 85 6.84 1.63 11.21
CA VAL A 85 6.40 1.17 12.53
C VAL A 85 7.58 0.81 13.44
N GLU A 86 8.61 0.15 12.91
CA GLU A 86 9.65 -0.47 13.73
C GLU A 86 10.96 0.32 13.75
N LEU A 87 11.29 1.09 12.70
CA LEU A 87 12.54 1.84 12.65
C LEU A 87 12.59 2.90 13.73
N GLU A 88 13.63 2.87 14.56
CA GLU A 88 13.88 3.90 15.56
C GLU A 88 14.41 5.18 14.90
N GLU A 89 14.14 6.33 15.53
CA GLU A 89 14.54 7.64 15.01
C GLU A 89 16.07 7.83 14.96
N ASP A 90 16.80 7.17 15.86
CA ASP A 90 18.26 7.20 15.93
C ASP A 90 18.94 6.13 15.05
N PHE A 91 18.14 5.32 14.35
CA PHE A 91 18.58 4.18 13.54
C PHE A 91 19.37 3.12 14.33
N SER A 92 19.20 3.04 15.65
CA SER A 92 19.92 2.08 16.51
C SER A 92 19.66 0.63 16.09
N ASN A 93 18.42 0.34 15.71
CA ASN A 93 17.91 -0.98 15.36
C ASN A 93 18.03 -1.31 13.86
N LEU A 94 18.73 -0.48 13.08
CA LEU A 94 18.86 -0.65 11.63
C LEU A 94 19.45 -2.01 11.22
N LYS A 95 20.38 -2.56 12.01
CA LYS A 95 20.97 -3.88 11.74
C LYS A 95 19.96 -5.02 11.87
N GLU A 96 19.08 -4.93 12.87
CA GLU A 96 18.02 -5.91 13.09
C GLU A 96 16.96 -5.83 12.00
N ILE A 97 16.51 -4.60 11.69
CA ILE A 97 15.54 -4.34 10.63
C ILE A 97 16.06 -4.82 9.28
N LYS A 98 17.34 -4.56 8.97
CA LYS A 98 18.00 -5.09 7.77
C LYS A 98 17.87 -6.61 7.68
N SER A 99 18.24 -7.32 8.74
CA SER A 99 18.17 -8.79 8.79
C SER A 99 16.74 -9.30 8.59
N ARG A 100 15.75 -8.60 9.18
CA ARG A 100 14.33 -8.95 9.02
C ARG A 100 13.83 -8.70 7.59
N ILE A 101 14.18 -7.57 6.99
CA ILE A 101 13.86 -7.27 5.58
C ILE A 101 14.49 -8.31 4.65
N ASP A 102 15.76 -8.66 4.88
CA ASP A 102 16.47 -9.69 4.09
C ASP A 102 15.77 -11.07 4.20
N LYS A 103 15.23 -11.40 5.38
CA LYS A 103 14.45 -12.62 5.59
C LYS A 103 13.10 -12.57 4.86
N GLU A 104 12.38 -11.45 4.95
CA GLU A 104 11.07 -11.27 4.30
C GLU A 104 11.21 -11.31 2.78
N LEU A 105 12.21 -10.61 2.24
CA LEU A 105 12.62 -10.68 0.84
C LEU A 105 12.83 -12.12 0.38
N LYS A 106 13.58 -12.90 1.15
CA LYS A 106 13.90 -14.28 0.79
C LYS A 106 12.65 -15.18 0.77
N ASN A 107 11.67 -14.89 1.63
CA ASN A 107 10.42 -15.64 1.68
C ASN A 107 9.50 -15.27 0.52
N GLU A 108 9.31 -13.98 0.22
CA GLU A 108 8.39 -13.53 -0.84
C GLU A 108 8.99 -13.70 -2.24
N LEU A 109 10.32 -13.67 -2.38
CA LEU A 109 11.03 -13.77 -3.65
C LEU A 109 11.64 -15.15 -3.91
N SER A 110 11.33 -16.18 -3.09
CA SER A 110 11.80 -17.55 -3.30
C SER A 110 11.47 -18.06 -4.71
N ASP A 111 10.34 -17.60 -5.23
CA ASP A 111 9.76 -18.04 -6.50
C ASP A 111 10.13 -17.12 -7.68
N THR A 112 10.70 -15.94 -7.42
CA THR A 112 10.96 -14.91 -8.46
C THR A 112 12.42 -14.85 -8.91
N GLY A 113 13.32 -15.65 -8.30
CA GLY A 113 14.72 -15.76 -8.72
C GLY A 113 15.60 -14.56 -8.37
N ILE A 114 15.12 -13.62 -7.54
CA ILE A 114 15.87 -12.45 -7.12
C ILE A 114 16.82 -12.82 -5.97
N LYS A 115 18.08 -13.10 -6.30
CA LYS A 115 19.15 -13.37 -5.33
C LYS A 115 20.23 -12.29 -5.43
N GLN A 116 20.11 -11.17 -4.72
CA GLN A 116 21.27 -10.30 -4.40
C GLN A 116 20.96 -9.23 -3.35
N ASN A 117 22.02 -8.78 -2.66
CA ASN A 117 22.01 -7.84 -1.52
C ASN A 117 21.53 -6.45 -1.95
N PHE A 118 20.38 -6.02 -1.44
CA PHE A 118 19.75 -4.73 -1.77
C PHE A 118 20.33 -3.50 -1.07
N MET A 119 21.51 -3.61 -0.43
CA MET A 119 21.96 -2.61 0.53
C MET A 119 23.23 -1.88 0.12
N ASP A 120 23.02 -0.81 -0.63
CA ASP A 120 23.70 0.46 -0.36
C ASP A 120 22.65 1.38 0.26
N LEU A 121 22.53 1.34 1.60
CA LEU A 121 21.58 2.19 2.32
C LEU A 121 22.01 3.66 2.11
N PRO A 122 21.18 4.49 1.47
CA PRO A 122 21.50 5.89 1.30
C PRO A 122 21.45 6.59 2.66
N GLY A 123 22.45 7.43 2.95
CA GLY A 123 22.44 8.28 4.13
C GLY A 123 21.29 9.30 4.06
N ALA A 124 20.60 9.54 5.16
CA ALA A 124 19.58 10.57 5.26
C ALA A 124 19.51 11.16 6.68
N ASN A 125 19.06 12.41 6.77
CA ASN A 125 19.08 13.19 8.00
C ASN A 125 17.79 13.02 8.84
N THR A 126 16.72 12.51 8.24
CA THR A 126 15.39 12.34 8.85
C THR A 126 14.85 10.96 8.51
N LYS A 127 14.10 10.34 9.44
CA LYS A 127 13.46 9.02 9.24
C LYS A 127 12.62 8.98 7.96
N SER A 128 11.73 9.95 7.73
CA SER A 128 10.91 10.02 6.52
C SER A 128 11.73 10.04 5.21
N ALA A 129 12.76 10.88 5.12
CA ALA A 129 13.66 10.92 3.97
C ALA A 129 14.45 9.61 3.78
N PHE A 130 14.89 8.99 4.88
CA PHE A 130 15.54 7.68 4.83
C PHE A 130 14.59 6.63 4.23
N ILE A 131 13.36 6.54 4.75
CA ILE A 131 12.35 5.61 4.27
C ILE A 131 12.08 5.84 2.78
N TYR A 132 11.90 7.09 2.36
CA TYR A 132 11.68 7.43 0.96
C TYR A 132 12.85 6.97 0.07
N ASN A 133 14.09 7.22 0.49
CA ASN A 133 15.26 6.84 -0.28
C ASN A 133 15.42 5.32 -0.36
N VAL A 134 15.18 4.59 0.74
CA VAL A 134 15.23 3.13 0.79
C VAL A 134 14.15 2.53 -0.10
N VAL A 135 12.90 2.97 0.03
CA VAL A 135 11.78 2.49 -0.80
C VAL A 135 12.05 2.74 -2.28
N ASN A 136 12.62 3.90 -2.64
CA ASN A 136 12.99 4.19 -4.03
C ASN A 136 14.16 3.34 -4.54
N ALA A 137 15.18 3.10 -3.71
CA ALA A 137 16.30 2.22 -4.08
C ALA A 137 15.81 0.78 -4.32
N PHE A 138 14.92 0.29 -3.45
CA PHE A 138 14.26 -1.00 -3.63
C PHE A 138 13.40 -1.03 -4.88
N LYS A 139 12.64 0.04 -5.14
CA LYS A 139 11.82 0.15 -6.34
C LYS A 139 12.63 0.06 -7.62
N GLU A 140 13.76 0.76 -7.68
CA GLU A 140 14.65 0.71 -8.83
C GLU A 140 15.24 -0.70 -9.00
N ASN A 141 15.77 -1.28 -7.92
CA ASN A 141 16.39 -2.60 -7.98
C ASN A 141 15.40 -3.70 -8.39
N ILE A 142 14.21 -3.72 -7.78
CA ILE A 142 13.18 -4.69 -8.12
C ILE A 142 12.66 -4.46 -9.55
N SER A 143 12.57 -3.21 -10.01
CA SER A 143 12.22 -2.92 -11.41
C SER A 143 13.22 -3.59 -12.38
N GLN A 144 14.51 -3.48 -12.12
CA GLN A 144 15.55 -4.13 -12.94
C GLN A 144 15.41 -5.66 -12.97
N HIS A 145 15.01 -6.26 -11.85
CA HIS A 145 14.83 -7.71 -11.76
C HIS A 145 13.51 -8.21 -12.35
N LEU A 146 12.39 -7.48 -12.20
CA LEU A 146 11.08 -7.87 -12.73
C LEU A 146 10.98 -7.72 -14.25
N ILE A 147 11.77 -6.83 -14.86
CA ILE A 147 11.80 -6.66 -16.32
C ILE A 147 12.14 -7.99 -17.01
N LYS A 148 13.08 -8.79 -16.49
CA LYS A 148 13.51 -10.05 -17.13
C LYS A 148 12.39 -11.12 -17.17
N PRO A 149 11.75 -11.51 -16.04
CA PRO A 149 10.61 -12.43 -16.05
C PRO A 149 9.46 -11.92 -16.90
N LEU A 150 9.14 -10.63 -16.84
CA LEU A 150 8.04 -10.06 -17.62
C LEU A 150 8.33 -10.12 -19.13
N GLN A 151 9.56 -9.84 -19.54
CA GLN A 151 10.00 -10.01 -20.93
C GLN A 151 9.92 -11.47 -21.40
N GLU A 152 10.24 -12.45 -20.55
CA GLU A 152 10.11 -13.87 -20.90
C GLU A 152 8.65 -14.31 -21.05
N VAL A 153 7.78 -13.88 -20.13
CA VAL A 153 6.33 -14.10 -20.22
C VAL A 153 5.82 -13.52 -21.53
N LEU A 154 6.17 -12.28 -21.88
CA LEU A 154 5.70 -11.62 -23.11
C LEU A 154 6.27 -12.24 -24.39
N LYS A 155 7.55 -12.67 -24.38
CA LYS A 155 8.16 -13.42 -25.50
C LYS A 155 7.45 -14.76 -25.74
N SER A 156 7.00 -15.45 -24.68
CA SER A 156 6.26 -16.71 -24.81
C SER A 156 4.95 -16.55 -25.59
N PHE A 157 4.36 -15.35 -25.58
CA PHE A 157 3.14 -14.99 -26.33
C PHE A 157 3.40 -14.43 -27.73
N LYS A 158 4.64 -14.54 -28.27
CA LYS A 158 5.03 -14.05 -29.62
C LYS A 158 4.87 -12.52 -29.81
N ILE A 159 5.09 -11.74 -28.77
CA ILE A 159 5.12 -10.27 -28.84
C ILE A 159 6.53 -9.84 -29.31
N VAL A 160 6.64 -9.29 -30.53
CA VAL A 160 7.92 -9.18 -31.26
C VAL A 160 8.68 -7.85 -31.06
N ASP A 161 8.04 -6.77 -30.60
CA ASP A 161 8.72 -5.47 -30.50
C ASP A 161 9.43 -5.26 -29.16
N SER A 162 10.69 -5.70 -29.07
CA SER A 162 11.47 -5.75 -27.82
C SER A 162 11.83 -4.39 -27.21
N ASN A 163 11.74 -3.28 -27.96
CA ASN A 163 12.21 -1.96 -27.51
C ASN A 163 11.10 -1.05 -26.98
N GLN A 164 9.88 -1.13 -27.51
CA GLN A 164 8.74 -0.36 -26.98
C GLN A 164 8.21 -1.01 -25.70
N LEU A 165 8.11 -2.34 -25.70
CA LEU A 165 7.67 -3.14 -24.57
C LEU A 165 8.53 -2.94 -23.32
N SER A 166 9.86 -2.90 -23.46
CA SER A 166 10.77 -2.67 -22.32
C SER A 166 10.55 -1.30 -21.71
N LYS A 167 10.40 -0.27 -22.54
CA LYS A 167 10.11 1.09 -22.12
C LYS A 167 8.73 1.20 -21.46
N THR A 168 7.74 0.49 -21.97
CA THR A 168 6.38 0.41 -21.42
C THR A 168 6.37 -0.30 -20.06
N LEU A 169 7.10 -1.40 -19.91
CA LEU A 169 7.27 -2.10 -18.63
C LEU A 169 8.04 -1.26 -17.60
N GLU A 170 9.06 -0.53 -18.02
CA GLU A 170 9.77 0.43 -17.15
C GLU A 170 8.84 1.52 -16.64
N VAL A 171 7.95 2.04 -17.50
CA VAL A 171 6.95 3.03 -17.09
C VAL A 171 5.96 2.44 -16.09
N LEU A 172 5.45 1.21 -16.32
CA LEU A 172 4.60 0.51 -15.35
C LEU A 172 5.26 0.33 -13.99
N LEU A 173 6.47 -0.23 -13.98
CA LEU A 173 7.21 -0.51 -12.76
C LEU A 173 7.58 0.77 -12.00
N LYS A 174 7.88 1.86 -12.74
CA LYS A 174 8.07 3.20 -12.15
C LYS A 174 6.78 3.82 -11.61
N ASN A 175 5.61 3.43 -12.11
CA ASN A 175 4.34 3.97 -11.61
C ASN A 175 3.80 3.20 -10.40
N ILE A 176 4.20 1.95 -10.22
CA ILE A 176 3.79 1.16 -9.05
C ILE A 176 4.41 1.77 -7.78
N GLU A 177 3.56 2.24 -6.89
CA GLU A 177 3.96 2.79 -5.59
C GLU A 177 3.73 1.78 -4.47
N ALA A 178 4.52 1.90 -3.38
CA ALA A 178 4.26 1.22 -2.13
C ALA A 178 2.87 1.64 -1.60
N SER A 179 1.90 0.74 -1.77
CA SER A 179 0.48 1.05 -1.62
C SER A 179 -0.12 0.12 -0.57
N GLY A 180 -0.49 0.65 0.59
CA GLY A 180 -0.91 -0.18 1.73
C GLY A 180 -1.32 0.56 3.00
N LEU A 181 -1.85 -0.21 3.96
CA LEU A 181 -2.13 0.25 5.32
C LEU A 181 -0.87 0.16 6.17
N ILE A 182 -0.38 1.31 6.62
CA ILE A 182 0.87 1.39 7.38
C ILE A 182 0.58 1.25 8.88
N LYS A 183 -0.39 2.03 9.37
CA LYS A 183 -0.73 2.07 10.78
C LYS A 183 -2.23 2.30 10.96
N TYR A 184 -2.78 1.76 12.04
CA TYR A 184 -4.15 1.96 12.45
C TYR A 184 -4.20 2.32 13.94
N GLU A 185 -5.10 3.21 14.31
CA GLU A 185 -5.43 3.53 15.69
C GLU A 185 -6.94 3.55 15.91
N TYR A 186 -7.38 2.85 16.94
CA TYR A 186 -8.73 2.92 17.46
C TYR A 186 -8.78 3.95 18.58
N TRP A 187 -9.55 5.02 18.39
CA TRP A 187 -9.76 6.07 19.40
C TRP A 187 -11.05 5.86 20.20
N GLY A 188 -11.63 4.67 20.21
CA GLY A 188 -12.78 4.40 21.07
C GLY A 188 -14.10 5.04 20.65
N LEU A 189 -15.12 4.81 21.49
CA LEU A 189 -16.43 5.43 21.39
C LEU A 189 -16.37 6.83 22.01
N LEU A 190 -16.60 7.87 21.21
CA LEU A 190 -16.60 9.26 21.68
C LEU A 190 -17.92 9.94 21.36
N ASP A 191 -18.35 10.83 22.25
CA ASP A 191 -19.52 11.68 22.05
C ASP A 191 -19.25 12.76 20.99
N PHE A 192 -20.25 13.03 20.16
CA PHE A 192 -20.21 14.08 19.17
C PHE A 192 -20.50 15.44 19.81
N ALA A 193 -19.89 16.50 19.27
CA ALA A 193 -20.22 17.88 19.67
C ALA A 193 -21.69 18.25 19.39
N TYR A 194 -22.29 17.61 18.38
CA TYR A 194 -23.71 17.74 18.03
C TYR A 194 -24.21 16.43 17.41
N PRO A 195 -25.52 16.12 17.47
CA PRO A 195 -26.05 14.89 16.89
C PRO A 195 -25.85 14.81 15.37
N ILE A 196 -25.35 13.68 14.89
CA ILE A 196 -25.15 13.40 13.45
C ILE A 196 -26.01 12.20 13.10
N ASN A 197 -26.88 12.30 12.09
CA ASN A 197 -27.80 11.21 11.71
C ASN A 197 -28.58 10.63 12.91
N LYS A 198 -29.02 11.49 13.84
CA LYS A 198 -29.71 11.15 15.11
C LYS A 198 -28.87 10.37 16.14
N MET A 199 -27.60 10.11 15.86
CA MET A 199 -26.65 9.51 16.82
C MET A 199 -25.94 10.61 17.60
N LYS A 200 -25.59 10.31 18.86
CA LYS A 200 -24.89 11.24 19.76
C LYS A 200 -23.42 10.87 19.98
N SER A 201 -23.02 9.68 19.59
CA SER A 201 -21.67 9.15 19.72
C SER A 201 -21.34 8.24 18.54
N GLY A 202 -20.06 7.88 18.41
CA GLY A 202 -19.59 6.96 17.37
C GLY A 202 -18.16 6.50 17.65
N HIS A 203 -17.77 5.41 17.00
CA HIS A 203 -16.42 4.86 17.14
C HIS A 203 -15.46 5.60 16.23
N TYR A 204 -14.43 6.22 16.80
CA TYR A 204 -13.44 6.95 16.04
C TYR A 204 -12.25 6.05 15.71
N CYS A 205 -11.88 6.05 14.43
CA CYS A 205 -10.80 5.25 13.89
C CYS A 205 -9.93 6.10 12.99
N MET A 206 -8.62 5.85 13.02
CA MET A 206 -7.66 6.48 12.11
C MET A 206 -6.79 5.43 11.43
N MET A 207 -6.60 5.59 10.14
CA MET A 207 -5.76 4.76 9.29
C MET A 207 -4.71 5.63 8.60
N CYS A 208 -3.44 5.33 8.82
CA CYS A 208 -2.32 5.88 8.07
C CYS A 208 -2.10 5.00 6.85
N ILE A 209 -2.40 5.55 5.67
CA ILE A 209 -2.37 4.82 4.42
C ILE A 209 -1.45 5.52 3.42
N SER A 210 -0.77 4.73 2.60
CA SER A 210 0.07 5.22 1.50
C SER A 210 -0.53 4.74 0.19
N PHE A 211 -0.96 5.65 -0.68
CA PHE A 211 -1.58 5.32 -1.97
C PHE A 211 -1.43 6.46 -2.97
N THR A 212 -1.63 6.18 -4.26
CA THR A 212 -1.80 7.22 -5.28
C THR A 212 -3.17 7.90 -5.11
N SER A 213 -3.31 9.12 -5.66
CA SER A 213 -4.57 9.87 -5.56
C SER A 213 -5.74 9.15 -6.24
N SER A 214 -5.51 8.47 -7.37
CA SER A 214 -6.57 7.72 -8.07
C SER A 214 -7.12 6.55 -7.26
N ILE A 215 -6.25 5.84 -6.52
CA ILE A 215 -6.68 4.76 -5.62
C ILE A 215 -7.46 5.34 -4.44
N MET A 216 -7.03 6.49 -3.91
CA MET A 216 -7.71 7.15 -2.80
C MET A 216 -9.13 7.59 -3.17
N ASP A 217 -9.31 8.18 -4.35
CA ASP A 217 -10.64 8.62 -4.82
C ASP A 217 -11.62 7.44 -4.95
N GLU A 218 -11.16 6.31 -5.49
CA GLU A 218 -11.97 5.09 -5.59
C GLU A 218 -12.24 4.47 -4.21
N PHE A 219 -11.28 4.54 -3.29
CA PHE A 219 -11.46 4.10 -1.91
C PHE A 219 -12.54 4.91 -1.20
N GLU A 220 -12.46 6.24 -1.25
CA GLU A 220 -13.47 7.14 -0.67
C GLU A 220 -14.87 6.90 -1.26
N ARG A 221 -14.94 6.66 -2.58
CA ARG A 221 -16.19 6.32 -3.25
C ARG A 221 -16.82 5.06 -2.65
N ARG A 222 -16.03 4.02 -2.37
CA ARG A 222 -16.52 2.77 -1.77
C ARG A 222 -16.81 2.90 -0.28
N VAL A 223 -15.99 3.62 0.47
CA VAL A 223 -16.24 3.97 1.88
C VAL A 223 -17.58 4.68 2.04
N LYS A 224 -17.90 5.62 1.14
CA LYS A 224 -19.18 6.36 1.17
C LYS A 224 -20.41 5.46 1.02
N LEU A 225 -20.25 4.28 0.41
CA LEU A 225 -21.33 3.30 0.28
C LEU A 225 -21.48 2.40 1.51
N ASN A 226 -20.53 2.44 2.44
CA ASN A 226 -20.59 1.65 3.66
C ASN A 226 -21.51 2.32 4.69
N GLU A 227 -22.66 1.70 4.93
CA GLU A 227 -23.69 2.22 5.85
C GLU A 227 -23.20 2.27 7.31
N ASN A 228 -22.21 1.45 7.67
CA ASN A 228 -21.63 1.42 9.01
C ASN A 228 -20.70 2.61 9.28
N ILE A 229 -20.32 3.38 8.25
CA ILE A 229 -19.47 4.56 8.37
C ILE A 229 -20.35 5.82 8.31
N ILE A 230 -20.40 6.56 9.42
CA ILE A 230 -21.21 7.78 9.56
C ILE A 230 -20.57 8.95 8.81
N ARG A 231 -19.26 9.12 8.99
CA ARG A 231 -18.44 10.18 8.38
C ARG A 231 -17.01 9.69 8.20
N HIS A 232 -16.33 10.26 7.23
CA HIS A 232 -14.91 10.08 7.03
C HIS A 232 -14.27 11.39 6.58
N LEU A 233 -12.96 11.50 6.79
CA LEU A 233 -12.12 12.57 6.31
C LEU A 233 -10.77 11.99 5.91
N SER A 234 -10.32 12.35 4.72
CA SER A 234 -8.96 12.09 4.27
C SER A 234 -8.16 13.38 4.30
N VAL A 235 -6.94 13.31 4.83
CA VAL A 235 -5.99 14.43 4.81
C VAL A 235 -4.69 13.93 4.24
N ARG A 236 -4.22 14.57 3.16
CA ARG A 236 -2.87 14.30 2.64
C ARG A 236 -1.84 14.93 3.56
N VAL A 237 -0.86 14.15 3.98
CA VAL A 237 0.23 14.58 4.86
C VAL A 237 1.58 14.39 4.20
N ASN A 238 2.59 15.12 4.68
CA ASN A 238 3.98 14.94 4.21
C ASN A 238 4.70 13.83 4.98
N GLU A 239 4.32 13.61 6.25
CA GLU A 239 4.89 12.63 7.16
C GLU A 239 3.79 12.21 8.16
N PHE A 240 3.81 10.95 8.59
CA PHE A 240 2.91 10.50 9.65
C PHE A 240 3.38 10.97 11.02
N PHE A 241 2.42 11.16 11.93
CA PHE A 241 2.73 11.46 13.31
C PHE A 241 3.59 10.36 13.96
N LYS A 242 4.46 10.79 14.89
CA LYS A 242 5.41 9.91 15.58
C LYS A 242 4.74 9.26 16.79
N GLY A 243 5.09 8.00 17.06
CA GLY A 243 4.59 7.30 18.24
C GLY A 243 3.09 7.06 18.18
N LYS A 244 2.33 7.42 19.21
CA LYS A 244 0.86 7.34 19.28
C LYS A 244 0.24 8.70 18.97
N SER A 245 -1.02 8.73 18.53
CA SER A 245 -1.69 10.02 18.39
C SER A 245 -2.07 10.59 19.76
N TYR A 246 -2.22 11.91 19.79
CA TYR A 246 -2.75 12.62 20.96
C TYR A 246 -4.07 12.03 21.46
N MET A 247 -4.95 11.61 20.54
CA MET A 247 -6.24 11.02 20.91
C MET A 247 -6.07 9.69 21.63
N LEU A 248 -5.18 8.84 21.14
CA LEU A 248 -4.90 7.55 21.76
C LEU A 248 -4.22 7.72 23.14
N ASP A 249 -3.27 8.64 23.25
CA ASP A 249 -2.59 8.92 24.53
C ASP A 249 -3.58 9.44 25.58
N LYS A 250 -4.42 10.41 25.20
CA LYS A 250 -5.48 10.93 26.07
C LYS A 250 -6.39 9.82 26.61
N GLN A 251 -6.77 8.86 25.77
CA GLN A 251 -7.60 7.74 26.23
C GLN A 251 -6.88 6.78 27.16
N ILE A 252 -5.57 6.57 26.97
CA ILE A 252 -4.77 5.73 27.86
C ILE A 252 -4.66 6.41 29.23
N GLU A 253 -4.46 7.73 29.26
CA GLU A 253 -4.44 8.53 30.50
C GLU A 253 -5.78 8.45 31.23
N GLU A 254 -6.89 8.67 30.53
CA GLU A 254 -8.26 8.60 31.10
C GLU A 254 -8.62 7.20 31.63
N LYS A 255 -8.07 6.12 31.05
CA LYS A 255 -8.26 4.74 31.54
C LYS A 255 -7.37 4.38 32.72
N SER A 256 -6.28 5.11 32.92
CA SER A 256 -5.29 4.85 33.97
C SER A 256 -5.56 5.66 35.25
N ALA A 257 -6.41 6.69 35.16
CA ALA A 257 -6.89 7.51 36.28
C ALA A 257 -8.12 6.89 36.96
#